data_AF-A0A420INU0-F1
#
_entry.id   AF-A0A420INU0-F1
#
_cell.length_a   1.000
_cell.length_b   1.000
_cell.length_c   1.000
_cell.angle_alpha   90.00
_cell.angle_beta   90.00
_cell.angle_gamma   90.00
#
_symmetry.space_group_name_H-M   'P 1'
#
loop_
_entity.id
_entity.type
_entity.pdbx_description
1 polymer ?
#
loop_
_entity_poly.entity_id
_entity_poly.type
_entity_poly.pdbx_seq_one_letter_code
_entity_poly.pdbx_strand_id
1 'polypeptide(L)'
;MHRFCFILLVARSSYNHNPPYPTRLPKDIKGQVQEMLRSEDILETSSRRLLVSPVYIEMFSAFGVSRLSRLHPSLEAQDRLTALIREERLYQYPAGTDYAGVSREFQLDRLKGSEDQWIRYMQYMDEKHYLIICCTHAQAMAFQKVNHIEMDLSFELVKGKTN
;
A
#
# COMPACT_ATOMS: atom_id res chain seq x y z
N MET A 1 30.03 -17.40 30.63
CA MET A 1 28.56 -17.53 30.56
C MET A 1 27.94 -16.63 31.62
N HIS A 2 27.46 -15.43 31.24
CA HIS A 2 26.73 -14.56 32.16
C HIS A 2 25.30 -15.06 32.30
N ARG A 3 24.90 -15.46 33.52
CA ARG A 3 23.51 -15.79 33.85
C ARG A 3 22.79 -14.48 34.15
N PHE A 4 21.86 -14.10 33.28
CA PHE A 4 20.96 -12.98 33.55
C PHE A 4 19.97 -13.38 34.65
N CYS A 5 19.83 -12.51 35.65
CA CYS A 5 18.80 -12.65 36.68
C CYS A 5 17.49 -12.10 36.12
N PHE A 6 16.47 -12.95 36.02
CA PHE A 6 15.12 -12.53 35.66
C PHE A 6 14.21 -12.67 36.88
N ILE A 7 13.40 -11.64 37.11
CA ILE A 7 12.34 -11.64 38.11
C ILE A 7 11.05 -11.93 37.37
N LEU A 8 10.43 -13.07 37.65
CA LEU A 8 9.11 -13.43 37.13
C LEU A 8 8.05 -13.00 38.14
N LEU A 9 7.33 -11.91 37.85
CA LEU A 9 6.22 -11.47 38.68
C LEU A 9 4.92 -12.12 38.17
N VAL A 10 4.38 -13.07 38.93
CA VAL A 10 3.11 -13.73 38.61
C VAL A 10 2.02 -13.22 39.55
N ALA A 11 1.24 -12.25 39.09
CA ALA A 11 0.03 -11.81 39.79
C ALA A 11 -1.14 -12.72 39.41
N ARG A 12 -1.75 -13.39 40.40
CA ARG A 12 -2.99 -14.16 40.22
C ARG A 12 -4.12 -13.45 40.96
N SER A 13 -4.99 -12.80 40.23
CA SER A 13 -6.32 -12.43 40.72
C SER A 13 -7.35 -13.33 40.06
N SER A 14 -8.33 -13.78 40.84
CA SER A 14 -9.51 -14.49 40.34
C SER A 14 -10.41 -13.49 39.63
N TYR A 15 -10.11 -13.19 38.36
CA TYR A 15 -10.97 -12.39 37.52
C TYR A 15 -12.23 -13.21 37.17
N ASN A 16 -13.38 -12.79 37.72
CA ASN A 16 -14.71 -13.40 37.48
C ASN A 16 -15.45 -12.81 36.28
N HIS A 17 -14.76 -12.08 35.40
CA HIS A 17 -15.36 -11.57 34.17
C HIS A 17 -14.95 -12.46 33.00
N ASN A 18 -15.87 -12.63 32.05
CA ASN A 18 -15.54 -13.27 30.79
C ASN A 18 -14.41 -12.47 30.11
N PRO A 19 -13.41 -13.14 29.51
CA PRO A 19 -12.37 -12.45 28.75
C PRO A 19 -13.04 -11.54 27.71
N PRO A 20 -12.48 -10.35 27.45
CA PRO A 20 -13.04 -9.45 26.45
C PRO A 20 -13.09 -10.18 25.10
N TYR A 21 -14.14 -9.91 24.33
CA TYR A 21 -14.27 -10.50 22.99
C TYR A 21 -13.00 -10.24 22.18
N PRO A 22 -12.50 -11.25 21.44
CA PRO A 22 -11.31 -11.07 20.62
C PRO A 22 -11.56 -9.94 19.61
N THR A 23 -10.78 -8.87 19.72
CA THR A 23 -10.87 -7.70 18.84
C THR A 23 -9.99 -7.83 17.60
N ARG A 24 -9.09 -8.82 17.59
CA ARG A 24 -8.20 -9.11 16.46
C ARG A 24 -8.94 -9.94 15.43
N LEU A 25 -8.86 -9.51 14.18
CA LEU A 25 -9.35 -10.27 13.05
C LEU A 25 -8.68 -11.67 13.04
N PRO A 26 -9.45 -12.76 12.98
CA PRO A 26 -8.91 -14.11 12.81
C PRO A 26 -8.01 -14.21 11.56
N LYS A 27 -6.93 -15.00 11.66
CA LYS A 27 -5.89 -15.05 10.62
C LYS A 27 -6.38 -15.61 9.29
N ASP A 28 -7.25 -16.60 9.35
CA ASP A 28 -7.96 -17.23 8.24
C ASP A 28 -8.83 -16.22 7.48
N ILE A 29 -9.65 -15.45 8.20
CA ILE A 29 -10.47 -14.40 7.60
C ILE A 29 -9.59 -13.29 7.02
N LYS A 30 -8.56 -12.89 7.77
CA LYS A 30 -7.58 -11.88 7.30
C LYS A 30 -6.96 -12.32 5.97
N GLY A 31 -6.49 -13.56 5.86
CA GLY A 31 -5.87 -14.10 4.65
C GLY A 31 -6.79 -14.08 3.44
N GLN A 32 -8.05 -14.49 3.61
CA GLN A 32 -9.03 -14.46 2.52
C GLN A 32 -9.37 -13.03 2.07
N VAL A 33 -9.54 -12.10 3.01
CA VAL A 33 -9.74 -10.67 2.67
C VAL A 33 -8.53 -10.12 1.94
N GLN A 34 -7.32 -10.43 2.38
CA GLN A 34 -6.08 -10.03 1.71
C GLN A 34 -5.96 -10.60 0.31
N GLU A 35 -6.33 -11.86 0.10
CA GLU A 35 -6.35 -12.49 -1.22
C GLU A 35 -7.30 -11.77 -2.18
N MET A 36 -8.51 -11.44 -1.73
CA MET A 36 -9.46 -10.66 -2.52
C MET A 36 -8.98 -9.23 -2.78
N LEU A 37 -8.23 -8.61 -1.85
CA LEU A 37 -7.62 -7.30 -2.10
C LEU A 37 -6.57 -7.32 -3.22
N ARG A 38 -6.00 -8.47 -3.56
CA ARG A 38 -5.01 -8.57 -4.64
C ARG A 38 -5.61 -8.49 -6.04
N SER A 39 -6.92 -8.66 -6.19
CA SER A 39 -7.58 -8.44 -7.49
C SER A 39 -7.80 -6.96 -7.78
N GLU A 40 -7.76 -6.10 -6.77
CA GLU A 40 -7.82 -4.64 -6.91
C GLU A 40 -6.45 -4.06 -7.28
N ASP A 41 -6.46 -2.89 -7.91
CA ASP A 41 -5.27 -2.05 -8.03
C ASP A 41 -4.92 -1.43 -6.67
N ILE A 42 -4.12 -2.16 -5.89
CA ILE A 42 -3.78 -1.83 -4.51
C ILE A 42 -3.09 -0.46 -4.33
N LEU A 43 -2.49 0.07 -5.40
CA LEU A 43 -1.86 1.40 -5.39
C LEU A 43 -2.92 2.51 -5.37
N GLU A 44 -4.04 2.27 -6.03
CA GLU A 44 -5.17 3.18 -6.16
C GLU A 44 -6.28 2.92 -5.13
N THR A 45 -6.30 1.74 -4.52
CA THR A 45 -7.29 1.41 -3.49
C THR A 45 -7.08 2.23 -2.22
N SER A 46 -8.14 2.88 -1.78
CA SER A 46 -8.31 3.41 -0.43
C SER A 46 -9.45 2.66 0.26
N SER A 47 -9.54 2.72 1.59
CA SER A 47 -10.65 2.11 2.33
C SER A 47 -12.02 2.60 1.82
N ARG A 48 -12.15 3.89 1.47
CA ARG A 48 -13.38 4.44 0.88
C ARG A 48 -13.67 3.91 -0.52
N ARG A 49 -12.65 3.82 -1.38
CA ARG A 49 -12.79 3.25 -2.73
C ARG A 49 -13.19 1.78 -2.67
N LEU A 50 -12.59 1.02 -1.76
CA LEU A 50 -12.93 -0.39 -1.54
C LEU A 50 -14.40 -0.56 -1.17
N LEU A 51 -14.93 0.24 -0.23
CA LEU A 51 -16.33 0.12 0.22
C LEU A 51 -17.37 0.29 -0.89
N VAL A 52 -17.01 0.93 -2.00
CA VAL A 52 -17.88 1.12 -3.17
C VAL A 52 -17.46 0.27 -4.36
N SER A 53 -16.41 -0.55 -4.24
CA SER A 53 -15.91 -1.37 -5.33
C SER A 53 -16.72 -2.68 -5.46
N PRO A 54 -16.76 -3.27 -6.67
CA PRO A 54 -17.35 -4.60 -6.86
C PRO A 54 -16.72 -5.66 -5.98
N VAL A 55 -15.41 -5.55 -5.72
CA VAL A 55 -14.67 -6.51 -4.88
C VAL A 55 -15.19 -6.52 -3.45
N TYR A 56 -15.64 -5.39 -2.89
CA TYR A 56 -16.27 -5.40 -1.57
C TYR A 56 -17.57 -6.22 -1.54
N ILE A 57 -18.34 -6.21 -2.64
CA ILE A 57 -19.54 -7.04 -2.81
C ILE A 57 -19.16 -8.52 -2.88
N GLU A 58 -18.15 -8.84 -3.67
CA GLU A 58 -17.62 -10.20 -3.78
C GLU A 58 -17.12 -10.71 -2.44
N MET A 59 -16.42 -9.87 -1.66
CA MET A 59 -15.91 -10.24 -0.34
C MET A 59 -17.02 -10.70 0.59
N PHE A 60 -18.06 -9.90 0.83
CA PHE A 60 -19.11 -10.32 1.76
C PHE A 60 -19.95 -11.49 1.20
N SER A 61 -20.13 -11.55 -0.13
CA SER A 61 -20.85 -12.63 -0.81
C SER A 61 -20.13 -13.97 -0.67
N ALA A 62 -18.79 -13.99 -0.76
CA ALA A 62 -17.98 -15.19 -0.56
C ALA A 62 -18.13 -15.80 0.83
N PHE A 63 -18.40 -14.97 1.85
CA PHE A 63 -18.68 -15.41 3.22
C PHE A 63 -20.18 -15.67 3.48
N GLY A 64 -21.05 -15.48 2.49
CA GLY A 64 -22.50 -15.66 2.64
C GLY A 64 -23.16 -14.64 3.59
N VAL A 65 -22.54 -13.47 3.79
CA VAL A 65 -23.05 -12.42 4.70
C VAL A 65 -23.43 -11.18 3.91
N SER A 66 -24.32 -10.35 4.45
CA SER A 66 -24.78 -9.14 3.74
C SER A 66 -23.79 -7.97 3.79
N ARG A 67 -22.84 -7.99 4.73
CA ARG A 67 -21.80 -6.96 4.95
C ARG A 67 -20.62 -7.57 5.71
N LEU A 68 -19.41 -7.03 5.52
CA LEU A 68 -18.21 -7.52 6.23
C LEU A 68 -18.28 -7.34 7.76
N SER A 69 -19.05 -6.37 8.27
CA SER A 69 -19.25 -6.20 9.71
C SER A 69 -19.96 -7.40 10.37
N ARG A 70 -20.77 -8.15 9.60
CA ARG A 70 -21.42 -9.38 10.06
C ARG A 70 -20.44 -10.55 10.17
N LEU A 71 -19.36 -10.51 9.41
CA LEU A 71 -18.27 -11.48 9.51
C LEU A 71 -17.40 -11.20 10.73
N HIS A 72 -16.93 -9.95 10.87
CA HIS A 72 -16.19 -9.53 12.05
C HIS A 72 -16.28 -8.00 12.25
N PRO A 73 -16.52 -7.49 13.48
CA PRO A 73 -16.64 -6.05 13.73
C PRO A 73 -15.43 -5.23 13.28
N SER A 74 -14.22 -5.81 13.32
CA SER A 74 -13.02 -5.11 12.87
C SER A 74 -12.99 -4.81 11.37
N LEU A 75 -13.79 -5.49 10.54
CA LEU A 75 -13.86 -5.22 9.10
C LEU A 75 -14.77 -4.05 8.77
N GLU A 76 -15.58 -3.58 9.72
CA GLU A 76 -16.33 -2.33 9.60
C GLU A 76 -15.45 -1.09 9.83
N ALA A 77 -14.40 -1.25 10.63
CA ALA A 77 -13.50 -0.16 10.98
C ALA A 77 -12.62 0.22 9.77
N GLN A 78 -12.82 1.43 9.24
CA GLN A 78 -12.04 1.96 8.11
C GLN A 78 -10.53 1.96 8.37
N ASP A 79 -10.10 2.20 9.61
CA ASP A 79 -8.67 2.15 9.98
C ASP A 79 -8.09 0.75 9.81
N ARG A 80 -8.87 -0.29 10.11
CA ARG A 80 -8.45 -1.69 9.96
C ARG A 80 -8.39 -2.08 8.49
N LEU A 81 -9.36 -1.67 7.68
CA LEU A 81 -9.30 -1.86 6.22
C LEU A 81 -8.10 -1.12 5.63
N THR A 82 -7.84 0.11 6.06
CA THR A 82 -6.67 0.89 5.65
C THR A 82 -5.37 0.17 6.02
N ALA A 83 -5.30 -0.43 7.21
CA ALA A 83 -4.14 -1.22 7.62
C ALA A 83 -3.95 -2.47 6.75
N LEU A 84 -5.03 -3.19 6.40
CA LEU A 84 -4.96 -4.35 5.50
C LEU A 84 -4.50 -3.97 4.10
N ILE A 85 -5.06 -2.88 3.54
CA ILE A 85 -4.64 -2.33 2.24
C ILE A 85 -3.15 -1.96 2.29
N ARG A 86 -2.70 -1.32 3.37
CA ARG A 86 -1.28 -0.94 3.54
C ARG A 86 -0.37 -2.16 3.63
N GLU A 87 -0.78 -3.20 4.36
CA GLU A 87 -0.03 -4.46 4.42
C GLU A 87 0.10 -5.10 3.05
N GLU A 88 -1.00 -5.21 2.27
CA GLU A 88 -0.94 -5.75 0.90
C GLU A 88 -0.09 -4.87 -0.03
N ARG A 89 -0.17 -3.55 0.11
CA ARG A 89 0.68 -2.64 -0.67
C ARG A 89 2.16 -2.86 -0.39
N LEU A 90 2.56 -3.05 0.87
CA LEU A 90 3.95 -3.35 1.24
C LEU A 90 4.37 -4.76 0.80
N TYR A 91 3.43 -5.71 0.76
CA TYR A 91 3.70 -7.06 0.26
C TYR A 91 3.99 -7.05 -1.25
N GLN A 92 3.20 -6.32 -2.03
CA GLN A 92 3.39 -6.22 -3.49
C GLN A 92 4.53 -5.26 -3.88
N TYR A 93 4.69 -4.16 -3.13
CA TYR A 93 5.68 -3.11 -3.37
C TYR A 93 6.58 -2.95 -2.13
N PRO A 94 7.53 -3.86 -1.90
CA PRO A 94 8.36 -3.88 -0.69
C PRO A 94 9.29 -2.66 -0.58
N ALA A 95 9.66 -2.05 -1.72
CA ALA A 95 10.42 -0.81 -1.76
C ALA A 95 9.55 0.44 -1.50
N GLY A 96 8.24 0.26 -1.31
CA GLY A 96 7.28 1.35 -1.19
C GLY A 96 6.85 1.93 -2.54
N THR A 97 6.15 3.06 -2.47
CA THR A 97 5.62 3.80 -3.62
C THR A 97 6.18 5.22 -3.71
N ASP A 98 7.12 5.54 -2.83
CA ASP A 98 7.82 6.82 -2.75
C ASP A 98 9.11 6.78 -3.61
N TYR A 99 10.04 7.69 -3.34
CA TYR A 99 11.33 7.75 -4.02
C TYR A 99 12.06 6.39 -4.07
N ALA A 100 12.03 5.59 -2.99
CA ALA A 100 12.71 4.30 -2.96
C ALA A 100 12.05 3.30 -3.92
N GLY A 101 10.71 3.32 -3.99
CA GLY A 101 9.94 2.55 -4.96
C GLY A 101 10.32 2.91 -6.39
N VAL A 102 10.33 4.22 -6.71
CA VAL A 102 10.70 4.70 -8.05
C VAL A 102 12.17 4.40 -8.38
N SER A 103 13.07 4.45 -7.40
CA SER A 103 14.50 4.15 -7.60
C SER A 103 14.70 2.70 -8.02
N ARG A 104 13.97 1.77 -7.40
CA ARG A 104 13.96 0.36 -7.80
C ARG A 104 13.43 0.20 -9.22
N GLU A 105 12.30 0.82 -9.54
CA GLU A 105 11.73 0.74 -10.90
C GLU A 105 12.69 1.34 -11.94
N PHE A 106 13.36 2.44 -11.63
CA PHE A 106 14.36 3.05 -12.50
C PHE A 106 15.50 2.08 -12.81
N GLN A 107 16.02 1.35 -11.81
CA GLN A 107 17.05 0.32 -12.00
C GLN A 107 16.58 -0.80 -12.91
N LEU A 108 15.34 -1.28 -12.74
CA LEU A 108 14.74 -2.30 -13.62
C LEU A 108 14.57 -1.78 -15.04
N ASP A 109 14.19 -0.51 -15.19
CA ASP A 109 14.00 0.14 -16.48
C ASP A 109 15.31 0.24 -17.26
N ARG A 110 16.45 0.45 -16.59
CA ARG A 110 17.78 0.46 -17.23
C ARG A 110 18.13 -0.88 -17.90
N LEU A 111 17.48 -1.99 -17.52
CA LEU A 111 17.68 -3.29 -18.16
C LEU A 111 16.90 -3.44 -19.49
N LYS A 112 15.95 -2.54 -19.75
CA LYS A 112 15.16 -2.53 -20.99
C LYS A 112 15.88 -1.77 -22.10
N GLY A 113 15.48 -2.02 -23.35
CA GLY A 113 15.91 -1.22 -24.49
C GLY A 113 15.51 0.25 -24.35
N SER A 114 16.25 1.15 -25.00
CA SER A 114 16.04 2.60 -24.89
C SER A 114 14.60 3.05 -25.23
N GLU A 115 13.95 2.38 -26.18
CA GLU A 115 12.57 2.68 -26.57
C GLU A 115 11.56 2.35 -25.46
N ASP A 116 11.81 1.27 -24.72
CA ASP A 116 10.90 0.74 -23.69
C ASP A 116 11.13 1.34 -22.30
N GLN A 117 12.17 2.18 -22.16
CA GLN A 117 12.43 2.93 -20.92
C GLN A 117 11.39 4.04 -20.74
N TRP A 118 10.71 4.03 -19.60
CA TRP A 118 9.78 5.08 -19.19
C TRP A 118 10.44 6.11 -18.28
N ILE A 119 11.20 5.68 -17.27
CA ILE A 119 11.88 6.56 -16.32
C ILE A 119 13.23 6.94 -16.93
N ARG A 120 13.36 8.18 -17.40
CA ARG A 120 14.52 8.68 -18.16
C ARG A 120 15.63 9.23 -17.28
N TYR A 121 15.26 9.90 -16.20
CA TYR A 121 16.22 10.53 -15.31
C TYR A 121 15.69 10.57 -13.89
N MET A 122 16.60 10.44 -12.93
CA MET A 122 16.30 10.50 -11.51
C MET A 122 17.47 11.16 -10.78
N GLN A 123 17.18 12.19 -10.01
CA GLN A 123 18.16 12.89 -9.18
C GLN A 123 17.60 13.12 -7.79
N TYR A 124 18.32 12.62 -6.79
CA TYR A 124 18.10 12.98 -5.40
C TYR A 124 18.79 14.31 -5.10
N MET A 125 18.10 15.23 -4.42
CA MET A 125 18.70 16.46 -3.93
C MET A 125 18.75 16.43 -2.39
N ASP A 126 17.62 16.21 -1.74
CA ASP A 126 17.50 16.04 -0.29
C ASP A 126 16.22 15.26 0.10
N GLU A 127 15.92 15.16 1.40
CA GLU A 127 14.78 14.40 1.94
C GLU A 127 13.41 14.84 1.38
N LYS A 128 13.30 16.09 0.93
CA LYS A 128 12.05 16.66 0.40
C LYS A 128 12.09 16.92 -1.09
N HIS A 129 13.29 17.05 -1.67
CA HIS A 129 13.48 17.46 -3.05
C HIS A 129 14.16 16.34 -3.84
N TYR A 130 13.46 15.89 -4.87
CA TYR A 130 14.00 15.01 -5.89
C TYR A 130 13.34 15.32 -7.23
N LEU A 131 14.07 15.05 -8.31
CA LEU A 131 13.60 15.21 -9.68
C LEU A 131 13.52 13.85 -10.34
N ILE A 132 12.37 13.53 -10.92
CA ILE A 132 12.16 12.32 -11.71
C ILE A 132 11.57 12.77 -13.05
N ILE A 133 12.19 12.35 -14.16
CA ILE A 133 11.70 12.62 -15.52
C ILE A 133 11.25 11.30 -16.11
N CYS A 134 9.97 11.23 -16.45
CA CYS A 134 9.35 10.08 -17.10
C CYS A 134 8.78 10.50 -18.46
N CYS A 135 9.18 9.80 -19.53
CA CYS A 135 8.58 9.96 -20.86
C CYS A 135 8.98 8.81 -21.78
N THR A 136 8.13 8.53 -22.79
CA THR A 136 8.49 7.63 -23.88
C THR A 136 9.52 8.30 -24.79
N HIS A 137 10.23 7.51 -25.59
CA HIS A 137 11.20 8.04 -26.55
C HIS A 137 10.51 9.00 -27.54
N ALA A 138 9.34 8.63 -28.05
CA ALA A 138 8.54 9.48 -28.94
C ALA A 138 8.17 10.82 -28.29
N GLN A 139 7.79 10.82 -27.01
CA GLN A 139 7.52 12.06 -26.27
C GLN A 139 8.76 12.93 -26.11
N ALA A 140 9.91 12.34 -25.76
CA ALA A 140 11.18 13.07 -25.65
C ALA A 140 11.58 13.72 -26.99
N MET A 141 11.40 13.02 -28.11
CA MET A 141 11.66 13.53 -29.45
C MET A 141 10.68 14.64 -29.85
N ALA A 142 9.40 14.52 -29.48
CA ALA A 142 8.42 15.58 -29.70
C ALA A 142 8.77 16.84 -28.89
N PHE A 143 9.25 16.65 -27.66
CA PHE A 143 9.62 17.73 -26.75
C PHE A 143 10.77 18.59 -27.27
N GLN A 144 11.66 18.06 -28.12
CA GLN A 144 12.72 18.86 -28.76
C GLN A 144 12.18 19.91 -29.74
N LYS A 145 10.95 19.74 -30.23
CA LYS A 145 10.36 20.56 -31.30
C LYS A 145 9.33 21.58 -30.79
N VAL A 146 9.02 21.57 -29.49
CA VAL A 146 8.01 22.48 -28.91
C VAL A 146 8.66 23.76 -28.42
N ASN A 147 7.97 24.89 -28.62
CA ASN A 147 8.41 26.20 -28.14
C ASN A 147 7.84 26.54 -26.75
N HIS A 148 6.77 25.84 -26.34
CA HIS A 148 6.05 26.08 -25.10
C HIS A 148 5.67 24.76 -24.47
N ILE A 149 5.67 24.73 -23.14
CA ILE A 149 5.27 23.59 -22.33
C ILE A 149 4.20 24.06 -21.35
N GLU A 150 3.17 23.24 -21.19
CA GLU A 150 2.16 23.40 -20.16
C GLU A 150 2.38 22.28 -19.13
N MET A 151 2.37 22.63 -17.86
CA MET A 151 2.62 21.71 -16.77
C MET A 151 1.43 21.71 -15.82
N ASP A 152 0.81 20.56 -15.67
CA ASP A 152 -0.21 20.34 -14.65
C ASP A 152 0.47 20.09 -13.30
N LEU A 153 0.25 21.01 -12.36
CA LEU A 153 0.78 20.93 -10.99
C LEU A 153 -0.12 20.13 -10.04
N SER A 154 -1.31 19.69 -10.50
CA SER A 154 -2.28 19.00 -9.66
C SER A 154 -2.07 17.48 -9.59
N PHE A 155 -1.23 16.92 -10.47
CA PHE A 155 -1.03 15.49 -10.60
C PHE A 155 0.32 15.03 -10.03
N GLU A 156 0.29 14.18 -9.00
CA GLU A 156 1.47 13.59 -8.38
C GLU A 156 1.56 12.09 -8.70
N LEU A 157 2.55 11.69 -9.50
CA LEU A 157 2.83 10.29 -9.83
C LEU A 157 3.45 9.51 -8.66
N VAL A 158 4.22 10.19 -7.81
CA VAL A 158 4.95 9.56 -6.71
C VAL A 158 4.18 9.79 -5.42
N LYS A 159 3.69 8.70 -4.82
CA LYS A 159 2.90 8.78 -3.59
C LYS A 159 3.82 8.76 -2.38
N GLY A 160 3.95 9.90 -1.71
CA GLY A 160 4.78 10.06 -0.51
C GLY A 160 4.52 11.40 0.17
N LYS A 161 5.22 11.69 1.28
CA LYS A 161 5.25 13.07 1.79
C LYS A 161 6.16 13.90 0.89
N THR A 162 5.61 14.40 -0.20
CA THR A 162 6.20 15.50 -0.97
C THR A 162 5.54 16.78 -0.49
N ASN A 163 6.34 17.65 0.15
CA ASN A 163 6.04 18.87 0.92
C ASN A 163 6.10 18.70 2.46
#